data_AF-A0A673Y2F5-F1
#
_entry.id   AF-A0A673Y2F5-F1
#
_cell.length_a   1.000
_cell.length_b   1.000
_cell.length_c   1.000
_cell.angle_alpha   90.00
_cell.angle_beta   90.00
_cell.angle_gamma   90.00
#
_symmetry.space_group_name_H-M   'P 1'
#
loop_
_entity.id
_entity.type
_entity.pdbx_description
1 polymer ?
#
loop_
_entity_poly.entity_id
_entity_poly.type
_entity_poly.pdbx_seq_one_letter_code
_entity_poly.pdbx_strand_id
1 'polypeptide(L)'
;MAFSGTYELESQENYDEFLEAIGFANAKTDFKVITEVLQEGDDFTWSQIIPNWTLTNKFTIGKECELESMLRSKFVTTVTMEGGKIIIPFPQYHFTAEISGDKLIMLCTTAGEKGVTMKRINKRI
;
A
#
# COMPACT_ATOMS: atom_id res chain seq x y z
N MET A 1 -17.26 -0.75 7.87
CA MET A 1 -15.82 -0.47 7.77
C MET A 1 -15.56 0.47 6.61
N ALA A 2 -14.71 1.48 6.78
CA ALA A 2 -14.44 2.47 5.73
C ALA A 2 -13.57 1.90 4.60
N PHE A 3 -12.64 0.99 4.95
CA PHE A 3 -11.69 0.41 4.01
C PHE A 3 -12.16 -0.88 3.34
N SER A 4 -13.19 -1.55 3.85
CA SER A 4 -13.59 -2.86 3.32
C SER A 4 -14.18 -2.74 1.90
N GLY A 5 -13.52 -3.36 0.93
CA GLY A 5 -13.96 -3.37 -0.46
C GLY A 5 -12.85 -3.77 -1.43
N THR A 6 -13.23 -3.89 -2.69
CA THR A 6 -12.32 -4.13 -3.80
C THR A 6 -12.12 -2.82 -4.55
N TYR A 7 -10.87 -2.49 -4.85
CA TYR A 7 -10.47 -1.25 -5.48
C TYR A 7 -9.61 -1.56 -6.70
N GLU A 8 -9.88 -0.91 -7.83
CA GLU A 8 -9.04 -0.99 -9.02
C GLU A 8 -8.17 0.28 -9.12
N LEU A 9 -6.89 0.12 -9.47
CA LEU A 9 -6.01 1.24 -9.76
C LEU A 9 -6.60 2.14 -10.86
N GLU A 10 -6.92 3.38 -10.50
CA GLU A 10 -7.48 4.38 -11.40
C GLU A 10 -6.37 5.29 -11.97
N SER A 11 -5.46 5.76 -11.10
CA SER A 11 -4.32 6.58 -11.49
C SER A 11 -3.15 6.43 -10.52
N GLN A 12 -1.94 6.66 -11.02
CA GLN A 12 -0.73 6.72 -10.21
C GLN A 12 0.19 7.86 -10.66
N GLU A 13 0.80 8.54 -9.70
CA GLU A 13 1.69 9.68 -9.86
C GLU A 13 3.07 9.33 -9.26
N ASN A 14 4.15 9.76 -9.91
CA ASN A 14 5.54 9.54 -9.47
C ASN A 14 5.94 8.06 -9.27
N TYR A 15 5.26 7.14 -9.97
CA TYR A 15 5.52 5.70 -9.86
C TYR A 15 6.93 5.32 -10.34
N ASP A 16 7.35 5.81 -11.50
CA ASP A 16 8.68 5.55 -12.06
C ASP A 16 9.80 6.04 -11.14
N GLU A 17 9.74 7.31 -10.73
CA GLU A 17 10.73 7.91 -9.82
C GLU A 17 10.80 7.16 -8.48
N PHE A 18 9.65 6.74 -7.95
CA PHE A 18 9.58 5.98 -6.71
C PHE A 18 10.22 4.59 -6.87
N LEU A 19 9.89 3.87 -7.95
CA LEU A 19 10.49 2.58 -8.24
C LEU A 19 12.01 2.67 -8.41
N GLU A 20 12.51 3.71 -9.08
CA GLU A 20 13.94 3.97 -9.19
C GLU A 20 14.57 4.25 -7.82
N ALA A 21 13.92 5.07 -6.98
CA ALA A 21 14.39 5.41 -5.65
C ALA A 21 14.49 4.19 -4.71
N ILE A 22 13.57 3.22 -4.83
CA ILE A 22 13.61 1.97 -4.04
C ILE A 22 14.40 0.85 -4.74
N GLY A 23 15.04 1.12 -5.89
CA GLY A 23 15.80 0.12 -6.65
C GLY A 23 14.93 -1.00 -7.24
N PHE A 24 13.64 -0.75 -7.48
CA PHE A 24 12.66 -1.72 -7.97
C PHE A 24 12.10 -1.38 -9.36
N ALA A 25 12.88 -0.66 -10.17
CA ALA A 25 12.53 -0.29 -11.55
C ALA A 25 12.12 -1.49 -12.44
N ASN A 26 12.67 -2.67 -12.18
CA ASN A 26 12.34 -3.90 -12.94
C ASN A 26 10.91 -4.41 -12.73
N ALA A 27 10.23 -3.98 -11.68
CA ALA A 27 8.84 -4.36 -11.40
C ALA A 27 7.83 -3.32 -11.89
N LYS A 28 8.24 -2.42 -12.79
CA LYS A 28 7.33 -1.53 -13.48
C LYS A 28 6.30 -2.37 -14.23
N THR A 29 5.07 -2.33 -13.73
CA THR A 29 3.93 -2.98 -14.38
C THR A 29 2.94 -1.93 -14.83
N ASP A 30 2.63 -1.93 -16.13
CA ASP A 30 1.51 -1.18 -16.71
C ASP A 30 0.15 -1.87 -16.45
N PHE A 31 0.15 -2.96 -15.69
CA PHE A 31 -1.05 -3.70 -15.36
C PHE A 31 -1.87 -3.01 -14.28
N LYS A 32 -3.20 -3.09 -14.43
CA LYS A 32 -4.14 -2.67 -13.40
C LYS A 32 -3.95 -3.53 -12.14
N VAL A 33 -3.66 -2.89 -11.03
CA VAL A 33 -3.57 -3.53 -9.72
C VAL A 33 -4.96 -3.49 -9.09
N ILE A 34 -5.48 -4.65 -8.70
CA ILE A 34 -6.70 -4.75 -7.89
C ILE A 34 -6.26 -4.87 -6.44
N THR A 35 -6.71 -3.95 -5.59
CA THR A 35 -6.49 -3.99 -4.15
C THR A 35 -7.78 -4.37 -3.46
N GLU A 36 -7.79 -5.51 -2.80
CA GLU A 36 -8.89 -5.93 -1.94
C GLU A 36 -8.49 -5.72 -0.49
N VAL A 37 -9.32 -5.01 0.26
CA VAL A 37 -9.11 -4.75 1.67
C VAL A 37 -10.30 -5.30 2.43
N LEU A 38 -10.02 -6.13 3.43
CA LEU A 38 -10.99 -6.62 4.39
C LEU A 38 -10.59 -6.09 5.76
N GLN A 39 -11.41 -5.19 6.31
CA GLN A 39 -11.26 -4.70 7.67
C GLN A 39 -12.26 -5.42 8.58
N GLU A 40 -11.77 -5.99 9.68
CA GLU A 40 -12.50 -6.68 10.74
C GLU A 40 -12.13 -6.05 12.10
N GLY A 41 -12.74 -4.90 12.42
CA GLY A 41 -12.35 -4.12 13.60
C GLY A 41 -10.95 -3.52 13.42
N ASP A 42 -10.01 -4.00 14.23
CA ASP A 42 -8.59 -3.64 14.16
C ASP A 42 -7.77 -4.58 13.28
N ASP A 43 -8.34 -5.70 12.84
CA ASP A 43 -7.68 -6.65 11.95
C ASP A 43 -7.93 -6.26 10.49
N PHE A 44 -6.87 -6.28 9.69
CA PHE A 44 -6.90 -5.92 8.27
C PHE A 44 -6.25 -7.04 7.46
N THR A 45 -6.94 -7.47 6.42
CA THR A 45 -6.37 -8.28 5.35
C THR A 45 -6.31 -7.41 4.10
N TRP A 46 -5.09 -7.17 3.61
CA TRP A 46 -4.80 -6.36 2.46
C TRP A 46 -4.21 -7.23 1.35
N SER A 47 -4.97 -7.42 0.27
CA SER A 47 -4.58 -8.23 -0.87
C SER A 47 -4.38 -7.36 -2.10
N GLN A 48 -3.17 -7.35 -2.65
CA GLN A 48 -2.86 -6.75 -3.94
C GLN A 48 -2.79 -7.84 -5.00
N ILE A 49 -3.72 -7.82 -5.92
CA ILE A 49 -3.87 -8.75 -7.02
C ILE A 49 -3.34 -8.04 -8.28
N ILE A 50 -2.19 -8.49 -8.74
CA ILE A 50 -1.54 -8.03 -9.97
C ILE A 50 -1.60 -9.19 -10.97
N PRO A 51 -1.78 -8.95 -12.27
CA PRO A 51 -1.63 -10.00 -13.27
C PRO A 51 -0.29 -10.72 -13.09
N ASN A 52 -0.36 -12.04 -12.86
CA ASN A 52 0.74 -12.96 -12.56
C ASN A 52 1.23 -13.02 -11.10
N TRP A 53 0.73 -12.17 -10.19
CA TRP A 53 1.12 -12.23 -8.79
C TRP A 53 0.06 -11.64 -7.84
N THR A 54 -0.30 -12.40 -6.80
CA THR A 54 -1.10 -11.92 -5.67
C THR A 54 -0.25 -11.82 -4.41
N LEU A 55 -0.29 -10.66 -3.75
CA LEU A 55 0.35 -10.39 -2.47
C LEU A 55 -0.73 -10.15 -1.41
N THR A 56 -0.77 -10.97 -0.36
CA THR A 56 -1.75 -10.84 0.73
C THR A 56 -1.03 -10.62 2.06
N ASN A 57 -1.33 -9.50 2.69
CA ASN A 57 -0.79 -9.07 3.97
C ASN A 57 -1.89 -9.03 5.03
N LYS A 58 -1.63 -9.58 6.21
CA LYS A 58 -2.55 -9.56 7.33
C LYS A 58 -1.89 -8.84 8.50
N PHE A 59 -2.55 -7.84 9.04
CA PHE A 59 -2.02 -7.06 10.15
C PHE A 59 -3.13 -6.56 11.06
N THR A 60 -2.79 -6.35 12.32
CA THR A 60 -3.67 -5.77 13.32
C THR A 60 -3.14 -4.39 13.70
N ILE A 61 -4.02 -3.39 13.73
CA ILE A 61 -3.66 -2.02 14.13
C ILE A 61 -3.15 -2.02 15.58
N GLY A 62 -2.04 -1.32 15.82
CA GLY A 62 -1.42 -1.18 17.14
C GLY A 62 -0.62 -2.39 17.61
N LYS A 63 -0.42 -3.41 16.76
CA LYS A 63 0.41 -4.58 17.05
C LYS A 63 1.50 -4.78 16.00
N GLU A 64 2.62 -5.36 16.43
CA GLU A 64 3.64 -5.84 15.50
C GLU A 64 3.10 -7.00 14.68
N CYS A 65 3.25 -6.93 13.36
CA CYS A 65 2.83 -7.94 12.40
C CYS A 65 3.94 -8.16 11.37
N GLU A 66 4.07 -9.38 10.87
CA GLU A 66 4.94 -9.68 9.73
C GLU A 66 4.21 -9.32 8.44
N LEU A 67 4.78 -8.40 7.67
CA LEU A 67 4.31 -7.99 6.36
C LEU A 67 5.30 -8.42 5.28
N GLU A 68 4.78 -8.74 4.10
CA GLU A 68 5.54 -9.00 2.90
C GLU A 68 5.49 -7.77 1.97
N SER A 69 6.66 -7.31 1.56
CA SER A 69 6.81 -6.20 0.60
C SER A 69 6.65 -6.68 -0.84
N MET A 70 6.53 -5.73 -1.78
CA MET A 70 6.56 -6.02 -3.22
C MET A 70 7.89 -6.68 -3.70
N LEU A 71 8.91 -6.80 -2.84
CA LEU A 71 10.15 -7.52 -3.11
C LEU A 71 10.09 -9.00 -2.68
N ARG A 72 8.93 -9.51 -2.22
CA ARG A 72 8.80 -10.80 -1.50
C ARG A 72 9.68 -10.90 -0.25
N SER A 73 10.13 -9.75 0.26
CA SER A 73 10.87 -9.67 1.51
C SER A 73 9.89 -9.43 2.64
N LYS A 74 9.95 -10.32 3.64
CA LYS A 74 9.18 -10.23 4.87
C LYS A 74 9.88 -9.34 5.87
N PHE A 75 9.12 -8.53 6.57
CA PHE A 75 9.62 -7.61 7.60
C PHE A 75 8.56 -7.45 8.68
N VAL A 76 9.01 -7.20 9.91
CA VAL A 76 8.10 -6.93 11.03
C VAL A 76 7.93 -5.42 11.16
N THR A 77 6.69 -4.97 11.27
CA THR A 77 6.38 -3.56 11.51
C THR A 77 5.11 -3.44 12.34
N THR A 78 4.89 -2.27 12.93
CA THR A 78 3.66 -1.94 13.64
C THR A 78 2.80 -1.06 12.75
N VAL A 79 1.60 -1.53 12.41
CA VAL A 79 0.66 -0.71 11.66
C VAL A 79 -0.12 0.18 12.62
N THR A 80 -0.18 1.47 12.31
CA THR A 80 -0.91 2.46 13.11
C THR A 80 -2.01 3.10 12.28
N MET A 81 -3.04 3.61 12.95
CA MET A 81 -4.12 4.32 12.28
C MET A 81 -4.36 5.66 12.99
N GLU A 82 -4.17 6.77 12.29
CA GLU A 82 -4.37 8.12 12.81
C GLU A 82 -5.38 8.88 11.92
N GLY A 83 -6.45 9.41 12.53
CA GLY A 83 -7.45 10.19 11.78
C GLY A 83 -8.14 9.45 10.63
N GLY A 84 -8.22 8.11 10.69
CA GLY A 84 -8.75 7.28 9.61
C GLY A 84 -7.75 6.98 8.48
N LYS A 85 -6.47 7.30 8.68
CA LYS A 85 -5.37 6.99 7.78
C LYS A 85 -4.50 5.89 8.37
N ILE A 86 -4.31 4.82 7.61
CA ILE A 86 -3.40 3.72 7.94
C ILE A 86 -1.98 4.19 7.64
N ILE A 87 -1.06 3.95 8.57
CA ILE A 87 0.35 4.32 8.48
C ILE A 87 1.17 3.05 8.74
N ILE A 88 1.97 2.67 7.75
CA ILE A 88 2.85 1.51 7.79
C ILE A 88 4.28 2.01 7.51
N PRO A 89 5.16 2.05 8.52
CA PRO A 89 6.56 2.35 8.30
C PRO A 89 7.24 1.10 7.70
N PHE A 90 7.54 1.15 6.39
CA PHE A 90 8.42 0.15 5.78
C PHE A 90 9.88 0.60 5.98
N PRO A 91 10.85 -0.34 5.98
CA PRO A 91 12.27 0.01 6.08
C PRO A 91 12.77 0.95 4.99
N GLN A 92 12.18 0.86 3.78
CA GLN A 92 12.59 1.62 2.61
C GLN A 92 11.73 2.87 2.34
N TYR A 93 10.48 2.89 2.83
CA TYR A 93 9.53 3.97 2.58
C TYR A 93 8.42 4.02 3.63
N HIS A 94 7.74 5.14 3.75
CA HIS A 94 6.55 5.28 4.57
C HIS A 94 5.33 5.07 3.68
N PHE A 95 4.58 4.01 3.95
CA PHE A 95 3.31 3.76 3.30
C PHE A 95 2.20 4.34 4.14
N THR A 96 1.29 5.07 3.49
CA THR A 96 0.05 5.51 4.14
C THR A 96 -1.13 5.27 3.21
N ALA A 97 -2.28 4.93 3.79
CA ALA A 97 -3.51 4.71 3.04
C ALA A 97 -4.70 5.37 3.73
N GLU A 98 -5.54 6.03 2.95
CA GLU A 98 -6.74 6.70 3.43
C GLU A 98 -7.88 6.55 2.43
N ILE A 99 -9.11 6.54 2.95
CA ILE A 99 -10.31 6.56 2.13
C ILE A 99 -10.79 8.00 1.99
N SER A 100 -10.87 8.47 0.75
CA SER A 100 -11.38 9.79 0.42
C SER A 100 -12.59 9.64 -0.49
N GLY A 101 -13.79 9.72 0.10
CA GLY A 101 -15.04 9.40 -0.58
C GLY A 101 -15.11 7.91 -0.95
N ASP A 102 -15.31 7.59 -2.23
CA ASP A 102 -15.34 6.23 -2.76
C ASP A 102 -13.98 5.75 -3.33
N LYS A 103 -12.90 6.46 -3.02
CA LYS A 103 -11.56 6.18 -3.53
C LYS A 103 -10.58 5.87 -2.40
N LEU A 104 -9.75 4.85 -2.63
CA LEU A 104 -8.62 4.49 -1.78
C LEU A 104 -7.36 5.18 -2.29
N ILE A 105 -6.88 6.14 -1.51
CA ILE A 105 -5.65 6.89 -1.77
C ILE A 105 -4.52 6.22 -0.99
N MET A 106 -3.50 5.76 -1.70
CA MET A 106 -2.28 5.22 -1.11
C MET A 106 -1.12 6.15 -1.46
N LEU A 107 -0.29 6.46 -0.47
CA LEU A 107 0.89 7.29 -0.63
C LEU A 107 2.11 6.50 -0.13
N CYS A 108 3.14 6.39 -0.95
CA CYS A 108 4.42 5.81 -0.56
C CYS A 108 5.49 6.89 -0.64
N THR A 109 6.10 7.23 0.48
CA THR A 109 7.13 8.28 0.56
C THR A 109 8.47 7.66 0.92
N THR A 110 9.47 7.75 0.03
CA THR A 110 10.82 7.25 0.36
C THR A 110 11.51 8.16 1.39
N ALA A 111 12.39 7.56 2.21
CA ALA A 111 13.22 8.33 3.14
C ALA A 111 14.47 8.86 2.43
N GLY A 112 14.80 10.16 2.61
CA GLY A 112 16.02 10.79 2.07
C GLY A 112 15.84 12.26 1.67
N GLU A 113 16.94 12.95 1.34
CA GLU A 113 16.94 14.38 0.91
C GLU A 113 16.18 14.62 -0.42
N LYS A 114 16.01 13.57 -1.24
CA LYS A 114 15.17 13.55 -2.44
C LYS A 114 13.97 12.62 -2.25
N GLY A 115 13.29 12.70 -1.10
CA GLY A 115 12.11 11.87 -0.82
C GLY A 115 11.09 11.97 -1.95
N VAL A 116 10.83 10.85 -2.61
CA VAL A 116 9.83 10.75 -3.68
C VAL A 116 8.54 10.24 -3.06
N THR A 117 7.45 10.96 -3.33
CA THR A 117 6.11 10.56 -2.89
C THR A 117 5.35 10.02 -4.09
N MET A 118 5.23 8.69 -4.17
CA MET A 118 4.29 8.07 -5.08
C MET A 118 2.88 8.20 -4.54
N LYS A 119 1.93 8.59 -5.39
CA LYS A 119 0.51 8.61 -5.06
C LYS A 119 -0.25 7.67 -5.97
N ARG A 120 -1.09 6.82 -5.38
CA ARG A 120 -1.98 5.90 -6.09
C ARG A 120 -3.41 6.14 -5.68
N ILE A 121 -4.27 6.35 -6.66
CA ILE A 121 -5.70 6.52 -6.48
C ILE A 121 -6.36 5.26 -7.03
N ASN A 122 -7.10 4.57 -6.18
CA ASN A 122 -7.80 3.34 -6.54
C ASN A 122 -9.29 3.59 -6.36
N LYS A 123 -10.06 3.33 -7.40
CA LYS A 123 -11.51 3.50 -7.39
C LYS A 123 -12.14 2.19 -6.92
N ARG A 124 -13.12 2.28 -6.02
CA ARG A 124 -13.91 1.12 -5.61
C ARG A 124 -14.67 0.54 -6.81
N ILE A 125 -14.64 -0.79 -6.96
CA ILE A 125 -15.37 -1.54 -7.99
C ILE A 125 -16.46 -2.42 -7.37
#